data_AF-A0A4Q1TKN5-F1
#
_entry.id   AF-A0A4Q1TKN5-F1
#
_cell.length_a   1.000
_cell.length_b   1.000
_cell.length_c   1.000
_cell.angle_alpha   90.00
_cell.angle_beta   90.00
_cell.angle_gamma   90.00
#
_symmetry.space_group_name_H-M   'P 1'
#
loop_
_entity.id
_entity.type
_entity.pdbx_description
1 polymer ?
#
loop_
_entity_poly.entity_id
_entity_poly.type
_entity_poly.pdbx_seq_one_letter_code
_entity_poly.pdbx_strand_id
1 'polypeptide(L)'
;MNDRDEEFGDDDLVPLAKACRIFLHDHLTKSSLRTESRKGTLEIIRIANKDFVTRNGIRRMIEKCTVRNAVQAPPRVTAKEALRLKLDQRKKTGRQQPVRQ
;
A
#
# COMPACT_ATOMS: atom_id res chain seq x y z
N MET A 1 1.35 -25.65 -23.35
CA MET A 1 1.62 -24.31 -23.90
C MET A 1 2.41 -23.56 -22.86
N ASN A 2 3.65 -23.17 -23.16
CA ASN A 2 4.50 -22.39 -22.26
C ASN A 2 4.13 -20.91 -22.46
N ASP A 3 3.28 -20.37 -21.59
CA ASP A 3 2.94 -18.93 -21.56
C ASP A 3 4.12 -18.05 -21.08
N ARG A 4 5.34 -18.60 -20.94
CA ARG A 4 6.52 -17.91 -20.41
C ARG A 4 7.18 -16.96 -21.41
N ASP A 5 6.95 -17.17 -22.70
CA ASP A 5 7.69 -16.50 -23.77
C ASP A 5 6.84 -15.51 -24.58
N GLU A 6 5.64 -15.17 -24.10
CA GLU A 6 4.80 -14.17 -24.75
C GLU A 6 5.32 -12.76 -24.43
N GLU A 7 5.81 -12.08 -25.46
CA GLU A 7 6.42 -10.77 -25.37
C GLU A 7 5.34 -9.69 -25.18
N PHE A 8 5.00 -9.38 -23.93
CA PHE A 8 4.15 -8.23 -23.60
C PHE A 8 4.96 -6.95 -23.62
N GLY A 9 4.52 -5.97 -24.41
CA GLY A 9 4.94 -4.58 -24.31
C GLY A 9 4.60 -3.98 -22.94
N ASP A 10 5.20 -2.84 -22.64
CA ASP A 10 5.11 -2.22 -21.32
C ASP A 10 3.67 -1.80 -20.93
N ASP A 11 2.88 -1.40 -21.93
CA ASP A 11 1.53 -0.88 -21.77
C ASP A 11 0.43 -1.84 -22.26
N ASP A 12 0.79 -3.08 -22.60
CA ASP A 12 -0.17 -4.10 -23.01
C ASP A 12 -1.10 -4.50 -21.86
N LEU A 13 -2.39 -4.67 -22.17
CA LEU A 13 -3.40 -5.07 -21.20
C LEU A 13 -3.31 -6.57 -20.90
N VAL A 14 -2.82 -6.89 -19.70
CA VAL A 14 -2.70 -8.28 -19.23
C VAL A 14 -3.77 -8.56 -18.17
N PRO A 15 -4.63 -9.58 -18.35
CA PRO A 15 -5.60 -9.97 -17.34
C PRO A 15 -4.92 -10.37 -16.02
N LEU A 16 -5.50 -10.06 -14.86
CA LEU A 16 -4.87 -10.36 -13.56
C LEU A 16 -4.42 -11.82 -13.42
N ALA A 17 -5.23 -12.78 -13.87
CA ALA A 17 -4.90 -14.20 -13.77
C ALA A 17 -3.61 -14.54 -14.54
N LYS A 18 -3.40 -13.89 -15.68
CA LYS A 18 -2.22 -14.05 -16.53
C LYS A 18 -1.03 -13.27 -15.97
N ALA A 19 -1.27 -12.05 -15.48
CA ALA A 19 -0.23 -11.23 -14.84
C ALA A 19 0.40 -11.92 -13.63
N CYS A 20 -0.39 -12.61 -12.80
CA CYS A 20 0.11 -13.41 -11.68
C CYS A 20 1.12 -14.49 -12.13
N ARG A 21 0.83 -15.18 -13.24
CA ARG A 21 1.68 -16.24 -13.78
C ARG A 21 2.95 -15.69 -14.42
N ILE A 22 2.81 -14.63 -15.21
CA ILE A 22 3.87 -14.16 -16.10
C ILE A 22 4.83 -13.21 -15.37
N PHE A 23 4.30 -12.22 -14.64
CA PHE A 23 5.14 -11.21 -14.00
C PHE A 23 5.56 -11.57 -12.57
N LEU A 24 4.80 -12.44 -11.91
CA LEU A 24 4.96 -12.74 -10.48
C LEU A 24 5.15 -14.24 -10.22
N HIS A 25 5.30 -15.05 -11.29
CA HIS A 25 5.58 -16.49 -11.25
C HIS A 25 4.67 -17.28 -10.28
N ASP A 26 3.38 -16.94 -10.25
CA ASP A 26 2.37 -17.54 -9.35
C ASP A 26 2.63 -17.39 -7.84
N HIS A 27 3.59 -16.55 -7.43
CA HIS A 27 3.82 -16.23 -6.02
C HIS A 27 2.73 -15.31 -5.42
N LEU A 28 1.96 -14.63 -6.28
CA LEU A 28 0.91 -13.69 -5.89
C LEU A 28 -0.42 -14.06 -6.52
N THR A 29 -1.50 -13.84 -5.76
CA THR A 29 -2.86 -14.15 -6.19
C THR A 29 -3.56 -12.93 -6.80
N LYS A 30 -4.66 -13.17 -7.53
CA LYS A 30 -5.56 -12.09 -8.01
C LYS A 30 -6.04 -11.18 -6.86
N SER A 31 -6.33 -11.76 -5.69
CA SER A 31 -6.72 -11.02 -4.49
C SER A 31 -5.60 -10.15 -3.93
N SER A 32 -4.34 -10.61 -4.03
CA SER A 32 -3.18 -9.80 -3.62
C SER A 32 -3.05 -8.56 -4.49
N LEU A 33 -3.16 -8.69 -5.81
CA LEU A 33 -3.14 -7.54 -6.73
C LEU A 33 -4.31 -6.58 -6.49
N ARG A 34 -5.52 -7.10 -6.23
CA ARG A 34 -6.66 -6.25 -5.82
C ARG A 34 -6.41 -5.53 -4.50
N THR A 35 -5.69 -6.15 -3.57
CA THR A 35 -5.30 -5.51 -2.30
C THR A 35 -4.34 -4.37 -2.54
N GLU A 36 -3.33 -4.55 -3.38
CA GLU A 36 -2.40 -3.48 -3.77
C GLU A 36 -3.11 -2.33 -4.49
N SER A 37 -4.08 -2.64 -5.35
CA SER A 37 -4.92 -1.61 -5.96
C SER A 37 -5.74 -0.82 -4.92
N ARG A 38 -6.31 -1.49 -3.91
CA ARG A 38 -6.99 -0.82 -2.79
C ARG A 38 -6.06 0.06 -1.94
N LYS A 39 -4.77 -0.28 -1.88
CA LYS A 39 -3.74 0.54 -1.22
C LYS A 39 -3.28 1.73 -2.08
N GLY A 40 -3.67 1.78 -3.36
CA GLY A 40 -3.20 2.78 -4.32
C GLY A 40 -1.80 2.53 -4.88
N THR A 41 -1.23 1.34 -4.63
CA THR A 41 0.11 0.98 -5.14
C THR A 41 0.06 0.44 -6.57
N LEU A 42 -1.09 -0.12 -7.00
CA LEU A 42 -1.30 -0.69 -8.33
C LEU A 42 -2.50 -0.08 -9.06
N GLU A 43 -2.33 0.23 -10.35
CA GLU A 43 -3.40 0.65 -11.25
C GLU A 43 -4.07 -0.58 -11.88
N ILE A 44 -5.39 -0.70 -11.73
CA ILE A 44 -6.21 -1.72 -12.39
C ILE A 44 -7.09 -1.06 -13.43
N ILE A 45 -7.06 -1.59 -14.64
CA ILE A 45 -7.90 -1.16 -15.76
C ILE A 45 -9.07 -2.16 -15.84
N ARG A 46 -10.31 -1.68 -15.66
CA ARG A 46 -11.51 -2.53 -15.72
C ARG A 46 -12.26 -2.32 -17.04
N ILE A 47 -12.41 -3.38 -17.82
CA ILE A 47 -13.15 -3.38 -19.10
C ILE A 47 -14.08 -4.60 -19.10
N ALA A 48 -15.37 -4.39 -19.35
CA ALA A 48 -16.39 -5.47 -19.38
C ALA A 48 -16.35 -6.38 -18.12
N ASN A 49 -16.26 -5.79 -16.92
CA ASN A 49 -16.13 -6.48 -15.63
C ASN A 49 -14.89 -7.39 -15.48
N LYS A 50 -13.93 -7.29 -16.40
CA LYS A 50 -12.63 -7.94 -16.30
C LYS A 50 -11.58 -6.91 -15.90
N ASP A 51 -10.64 -7.36 -15.09
CA ASP A 51 -9.58 -6.52 -14.57
C ASP A 51 -8.26 -6.87 -15.27
N PHE A 52 -7.55 -5.81 -15.65
CA PHE A 52 -6.29 -5.85 -16.37
C PHE A 52 -5.25 -4.99 -15.66
N VAL A 53 -4.00 -5.30 -15.92
CA VAL A 53 -2.81 -4.56 -15.48
C VAL A 53 -1.83 -4.51 -16.65
N THR A 54 -0.93 -3.55 -16.64
CA THR A 54 0.18 -3.48 -17.60
C THR A 54 1.48 -3.90 -16.92
N ARG A 55 2.49 -4.30 -17.71
CA ARG A 55 3.83 -4.63 -17.18
C ARG A 55 4.42 -3.42 -16.45
N ASN A 56 4.29 -2.23 -17.03
CA ASN A 56 4.74 -0.98 -16.42
C ASN A 56 4.02 -0.70 -15.08
N GLY A 57 2.71 -0.98 -15.00
CA GLY A 57 1.93 -0.87 -13.76
C GLY A 57 2.44 -1.80 -12.65
N ILE A 58 2.79 -3.03 -12.99
CA ILE A 58 3.39 -3.99 -12.04
C ILE A 58 4.79 -3.55 -11.60
N ARG A 59 5.62 -3.04 -12.52
CA ARG A 59 6.95 -2.49 -12.16
C ARG A 59 6.82 -1.33 -11.17
N ARG A 60 5.93 -0.36 -11.45
CA ARG A 60 5.63 0.76 -10.53
C ARG A 60 5.12 0.28 -9.17
N MET A 61 4.29 -0.76 -9.15
CA MET A 61 3.81 -1.38 -7.91
C MET A 61 4.97 -1.96 -7.09
N ILE A 62 5.88 -2.72 -7.71
CA ILE A 62 7.05 -3.30 -7.03
C ILE A 62 7.93 -2.18 -6.43
N GLU A 63 8.17 -1.11 -7.18
CA GLU A 63 8.91 0.07 -6.71
C GLU A 63 8.24 0.70 -5.48
N LYS A 64 6.91 0.88 -5.48
CA LYS A 64 6.15 1.42 -4.34
C LYS A 64 6.09 0.48 -3.13
N CYS A 65 6.04 -0.83 -3.36
CA CYS A 65 6.02 -1.85 -2.31
C CYS A 65 7.41 -2.13 -1.72
N THR A 66 8.47 -1.64 -2.35
CA THR A 66 9.83 -1.81 -1.85
C THR A 66 9.96 -1.14 -0.50
N VAL A 67 10.27 -1.94 0.54
CA VAL A 67 10.39 -1.50 1.92
C VAL A 67 11.72 -0.74 2.11
N ARG A 68 11.85 0.45 1.50
CA ARG A 68 12.86 1.43 1.89
C ARG A 68 12.32 2.18 3.10
N ASN A 69 12.49 1.60 4.31
CA ASN A 69 12.15 2.24 5.59
C ASN A 69 10.93 3.19 5.50
N ALA A 70 9.80 2.67 5.01
CA ALA A 70 8.59 3.46 4.94
C ALA A 70 8.29 3.89 6.38
N VAL A 71 8.41 5.19 6.64
CA VAL A 71 8.07 5.83 7.90
C VAL A 71 6.71 5.27 8.29
N GLN A 72 6.69 4.41 9.31
CA GLN A 72 5.47 3.77 9.75
C GLN A 72 4.45 4.89 9.97
N ALA A 73 3.30 4.80 9.31
CA ALA A 73 2.20 5.71 9.61
C ALA A 73 2.07 5.74 11.14
N PRO A 74 1.98 6.94 11.77
CA PRO A 74 1.95 7.03 13.22
C PRO A 74 0.86 6.07 13.73
N PRO A 75 1.14 5.35 14.84
CA PRO A 75 0.25 4.33 15.34
C PRO A 75 -1.17 4.90 15.39
N ARG A 76 -2.15 4.15 14.87
CA ARG A 76 -3.56 4.52 14.88
C ARG A 76 -4.06 4.58 16.33
N VAL A 77 -3.75 5.67 17.01
CA VAL A 77 -4.34 5.99 18.31
C VAL A 77 -5.77 6.42 18.09
N THR A 78 -6.66 5.84 18.87
CA THR A 78 -8.06 6.23 18.84
C THR A 78 -8.20 7.69 19.29
N ALA A 79 -9.27 8.38 18.85
CA ALA A 79 -9.54 9.76 19.27
C ALA A 79 -9.54 9.92 20.81
N LYS A 80 -9.99 8.88 21.52
CA LYS A 80 -10.01 8.82 22.99
C LYS A 80 -8.61 8.75 23.60
N GLU A 81 -7.72 7.93 23.06
CA GLU A 81 -6.33 7.84 23.53
C GLU A 81 -5.55 9.12 23.24
N ALA A 82 -5.74 9.71 22.06
CA ALA A 82 -5.12 10.98 21.70
C ALA A 82 -5.54 12.11 22.66
N LEU A 83 -6.81 12.13 23.07
CA LEU A 83 -7.30 13.07 24.09
C LEU A 83 -6.66 12.84 25.45
N ARG A 84 -6.53 11.56 25.87
CA ARG A 84 -5.95 11.17 27.17
C ARG A 84 -4.48 11.61 27.28
N LEU A 85 -3.70 11.37 26.22
CA LEU A 85 -2.31 11.84 26.10
C LEU A 85 -2.20 13.37 26.21
N LYS A 86 -3.07 14.13 25.55
CA LYS A 86 -3.08 15.61 25.61
C LYS A 86 -3.40 16.14 27.02
N LEU A 87 -4.31 15.47 27.74
CA LEU A 87 -4.68 15.84 29.11
C LEU A 87 -3.53 15.59 30.10
N ASP A 88 -2.82 14.46 29.97
CA ASP A 88 -1.68 14.14 30.82
C ASP A 88 -0.49 15.08 30.59
N GLN A 89 -0.27 15.54 29.35
CA GLN A 89 0.77 16.53 29.02
C GLN A 89 0.50 17.88 29.68
N ARG A 90 -0.76 18.36 29.69
CA ARG A 90 -1.16 19.61 30.37
C ARG A 90 -1.00 19.56 31.88
N LYS A 91 -1.29 18.42 32.51
CA LYS A 91 -1.07 18.22 33.95
C LYS A 91 0.40 18.29 34.34
N LYS A 92 1.31 17.83 33.47
CA LYS A 92 2.76 17.89 33.72
C LYS A 92 3.34 19.29 33.53
N THR A 93 2.86 20.05 32.55
CA THR A 93 3.31 21.44 32.31
C THR A 93 2.75 22.44 33.32
N GLY A 94 1.56 22.19 33.88
CA GLY A 94 0.95 23.06 34.89
C GLY A 94 1.46 22.89 36.33
N ARG A 95 2.48 22.04 36.61
CA ARG A 95 2.93 21.73 37.98
C ARG A 95 4.17 22.51 38.45
N GLN A 96 4.81 23.31 37.59
CA GLN A 96 5.80 24.29 38.04
C GLN A 96 5.07 25.58 38.43
N GLN A 97 4.63 25.66 39.69
CA GLN A 97 4.29 26.95 40.29
C GLN A 97 5.58 27.73 40.56
N PRO A 98 5.69 29.03 40.24
CA PRO A 98 6.75 29.84 40.78
C PRO A 98 6.49 30.01 42.28
N VAL A 99 7.44 29.54 43.11
CA VAL A 99 7.49 29.87 44.53
C VAL A 99 7.70 31.37 44.62
N ARG A 100 6.66 32.13 44.98
CA ARG A 100 6.80 33.57 45.25
C ARG A 100 7.46 33.72 46.63
N GLN A 101 8.59 34.43 46.63
CA GLN A 101 9.31 34.90 47.81
C GLN A 101 8.50 35.96 48.57
#